data_AF-A0A4S2A9P6-F1
#
_entry.id   AF-A0A4S2A9P6-F1
#
_cell.length_a   1.000
_cell.length_b   1.000
_cell.length_c   1.000
_cell.angle_alpha   90.00
_cell.angle_beta   90.00
_cell.angle_gamma   90.00
#
_symmetry.space_group_name_H-M   'P 1'
#
loop_
_entity.id
_entity.type
_entity.pdbx_description
1 polymer ?
#
loop_
_entity_poly.entity_id
_entity_poly.type
_entity_poly.pdbx_seq_one_letter_code
_entity_poly.pdbx_strand_id
1 'polypeptide(L)' 'MEIKTDVSCNCLTAVNKSPPLSRGEVGSIEVLVNIRNKKGVFNKAIFIKSNATNDIEIIRVKGFIK' A
#
# COMPACT_ATOMS: atom_id res chain seq x y z
N MET A 1 16.63 -3.08 3.42
CA MET A 1 15.29 -2.91 4.01
C MET A 1 14.32 -3.72 3.19
N GLU A 2 13.74 -4.74 3.79
CA GLU A 2 12.70 -5.55 3.14
C GLU A 2 11.34 -4.91 3.42
N ILE A 3 10.49 -4.85 2.39
CA ILE A 3 9.17 -4.21 2.49
C ILE A 3 8.10 -5.24 2.17
N LYS A 4 7.19 -5.43 3.12
CA LYS A 4 5.97 -6.23 2.97
C LYS A 4 4.75 -5.31 3.03
N THR A 5 3.76 -5.57 2.19
CA THR A 5 2.53 -4.79 2.15
C THR A 5 1.32 -5.65 2.48
N ASP A 6 0.53 -5.24 3.46
CA ASP A 6 -0.74 -5.87 3.81
C ASP A 6 -1.91 -4.93 3.49
N VAL A 7 -3.00 -5.48 2.95
CA VAL A 7 -4.18 -4.74 2.50
C VAL A 7 -5.42 -5.13 3.31
N SER A 8 -6.31 -4.17 3.54
CA SER A 8 -7.53 -4.36 4.33
C SER A 8 -8.72 -4.96 3.56
N CYS A 9 -8.60 -5.17 2.25
CA CYS A 9 -9.71 -5.56 1.37
C CYS A 9 -9.18 -6.22 0.09
N ASN A 10 -9.88 -7.24 -0.42
CA ASN A 10 -9.61 -7.84 -1.74
C ASN A 10 -9.79 -6.88 -2.93
N CYS A 11 -10.28 -5.67 -2.68
CA CYS A 11 -10.40 -4.58 -3.66
C CYS A 11 -9.12 -3.75 -3.83
N LEU A 12 -8.10 -4.03 -3.02
CA LEU A 12 -6.78 -3.41 -3.09
C LEU A 12 -5.71 -4.47 -3.21
N THR A 13 -4.74 -4.22 -4.06
CA THR A 13 -3.50 -4.99 -4.13
C THR A 13 -2.36 -4.01 -4.02
N ALA A 14 -1.43 -4.25 -3.10
CA ALA A 14 -0.18 -3.52 -3.00
C ALA A 14 0.94 -4.46 -3.40
N VAL A 15 1.79 -4.04 -4.33
CA VAL A 15 2.91 -4.81 -4.85
C VAL A 15 4.18 -4.00 -4.66
N ASN A 16 5.09 -4.50 -3.83
CA ASN A 16 6.45 -3.96 -3.79
C ASN A 16 7.20 -4.41 -5.05
N LYS A 17 7.67 -3.44 -5.86
CA LYS A 17 8.48 -3.72 -7.07
C LYS A 17 9.96 -3.57 -6.81
N SER A 18 10.35 -3.02 -5.67
CA SER A 18 11.74 -2.72 -5.36
C SER A 18 12.43 -3.90 -4.67
N PRO A 19 13.68 -4.21 -5.04
CA PRO A 19 14.53 -5.11 -4.27
C PRO A 19 14.78 -4.51 -2.86
N PRO A 20 15.37 -5.28 -1.93
CA PRO A 20 15.72 -4.77 -0.62
C PRO A 20 16.55 -3.47 -0.73
N LEU A 21 16.06 -2.40 -0.10
CA LEU A 21 16.65 -1.06 -0.24
C LEU A 21 17.80 -0.83 0.74
N SER A 22 18.88 -0.20 0.29
CA SER A 22 19.96 0.33 1.12
C SER A 22 19.57 1.68 1.75
N ARG A 23 20.38 2.18 2.69
CA ARG A 23 20.13 3.49 3.32
C ARG A 23 20.22 4.60 2.27
N GLY A 24 19.19 5.45 2.20
CA GLY A 24 19.11 6.56 1.26
C GLY A 24 18.59 6.18 -0.13
N GLU A 25 18.32 4.91 -0.39
CA GLU A 25 17.68 4.47 -1.63
C GLU A 25 16.16 4.68 -1.57
N VAL A 26 15.59 4.93 -2.76
CA VAL A 26 14.16 5.11 -2.94
C VAL A 26 13.58 3.87 -3.61
N GLY A 27 12.48 3.36 -3.07
CA GLY A 27 11.71 2.29 -3.69
C GLY A 27 10.30 2.73 -4.07
N SER A 28 9.61 1.86 -4.79
CA SER A 28 8.29 2.10 -5.34
C SER A 28 7.34 0.96 -4.99
N ILE A 29 6.17 1.32 -4.46
CA ILE A 29 5.06 0.40 -4.20
C ILE A 29 3.95 0.74 -5.19
N GLU A 30 3.56 -0.25 -5.98
CA GLU A 30 2.43 -0.14 -6.90
C GLU A 30 1.14 -0.53 -6.19
N VAL A 31 0.12 0.32 -6.28
CA VAL A 31 -1.19 0.08 -5.67
C VAL A 31 -2.24 -0.04 -6.76
N LEU A 32 -2.86 -1.20 -6.85
CA LEU A 32 -3.96 -1.49 -7.76
C LEU A 32 -5.28 -1.47 -7.00
N VAL A 33 -6.24 -0.69 -7.50
CA VAL A 33 -7.58 -0.55 -6.89
C VAL A 33 -8.62 -1.12 -7.84
N ASN A 34 -9.34 -2.15 -7.41
CA ASN A 34 -10.48 -2.68 -8.13
C ASN A 34 -11.78 -2.02 -7.64
N ILE A 35 -12.26 -1.07 -8.43
CA ILE A 35 -13.51 -0.33 -8.15
C ILE A 35 -14.76 -0.99 -8.74
N ARG A 36 -14.64 -2.15 -9.40
CA ARG A 36 -15.79 -2.85 -9.99
C ARG A 36 -16.83 -3.13 -8.90
N ASN A 37 -18.07 -2.74 -9.16
CA ASN A 37 -19.20 -2.87 -8.24
C ASN A 37 -19.01 -2.15 -6.88
N LYS A 38 -18.16 -1.12 -6.82
CA LYS A 38 -18.02 -0.22 -5.67
C LYS A 38 -18.62 1.13 -6.04
N LYS A 39 -19.29 1.79 -5.10
CA LYS A 39 -19.83 3.15 -5.22
C LYS A 39 -19.74 3.88 -3.89
N GLY A 40 -19.67 5.20 -3.95
CA GLY A 40 -19.61 6.06 -2.77
C GLY A 40 -18.18 6.29 -2.25
N VAL A 41 -18.07 6.59 -0.95
CA VAL A 41 -16.80 6.94 -0.31
C VAL A 41 -15.87 5.74 -0.26
N PHE A 42 -14.67 5.91 -0.81
CA PHE A 42 -13.57 4.99 -0.70
C PHE A 42 -12.57 5.54 0.32
N ASN A 43 -12.28 4.78 1.37
CA ASN A 43 -11.25 5.09 2.37
C ASN A 43 -10.68 3.77 2.87
N LYS A 44 -9.53 3.39 2.35
CA LYS A 44 -8.91 2.10 2.66
C LYS A 44 -7.45 2.29 3.04
N ALA A 45 -7.01 1.47 3.98
CA ALA A 45 -5.64 1.49 4.48
C ALA A 45 -4.80 0.38 3.85
N ILE A 46 -3.53 0.71 3.63
CA ILE A 46 -2.43 -0.17 3.24
C ILE A 46 -1.40 -0.07 4.36
N PHE A 47 -0.98 -1.22 4.88
CA PHE A 47 0.04 -1.32 5.91
C PHE A 47 1.35 -1.72 5.25
N ILE A 48 2.35 -0.88 5.40
CA ILE A 48 3.71 -1.12 4.93
C ILE A 48 4.50 -1.56 6.15
N LYS A 49 4.93 -2.82 6.14
CA LYS A 49 5.75 -3.42 7.20
C LYS A 49 7.17 -3.53 6.72
N SER A 50 8.12 -3.15 7.56
CA SER A 50 9.53 -3.20 7.22
C SER A 50 10.39 -3.40 8.46
N ASN A 51 11.63 -3.82 8.26
CA ASN A 51 12.62 -3.89 9.33
C ASN A 51 13.30 -2.52 9.62
N ALA A 52 12.68 -1.41 9.27
CA ALA A 52 13.14 -0.08 9.63
C ALA A 52 12.82 0.25 11.09
N THR A 53 13.31 1.38 11.59
CA THR A 53 12.98 1.87 12.94
C THR A 53 11.47 2.03 13.14
N ASN A 54 10.77 2.45 12.09
CA ASN A 54 9.31 2.40 12.03
C ASN A 54 8.90 1.05 11.43
N ASP A 55 8.50 0.11 12.29
CA ASP A 55 8.13 -1.25 11.89
C ASP A 55 6.89 -1.25 10.95
N ILE A 56 5.92 -0.38 11.23
CA ILE A 56 4.68 -0.28 10.45
C ILE A 56 4.38 1.17 10.09
N GLU A 57 4.23 1.43 8.79
CA GLU A 57 3.73 2.67 8.21
C GLU A 57 2.34 2.46 7.59
N ILE A 58 1.44 3.44 7.73
CA ILE A 58 0.05 3.32 7.27
C ILE A 58 -0.25 4.37 6.21
N ILE A 59 -0.56 3.91 5.00
CA ILE A 59 -1.02 4.77 3.90
C ILE A 59 -2.53 4.60 3.72
N ARG A 60 -3.25 5.71 3.53
CA ARG A 60 -4.69 5.71 3.27
C ARG A 60 -5.00 6.17 1.84
N VAL A 61 -5.65 5.30 1.09
CA VAL A 61 -6.22 5.61 -0.24
C VAL A 61 -7.65 6.10 -0.04
N LYS A 62 -7.89 7.37 -0.35
CA LYS A 62 -9.19 8.04 -0.19
C LYS A 62 -9.72 8.54 -1.52
N GLY A 63 -11.04 8.50 -1.71
CA GLY A 63 -11.70 9.01 -2.90
C GLY A 63 -13.21 8.80 -2.88
N PHE A 64 -13.88 9.13 -3.98
CA PHE A 64 -15.29 8.87 -4.19
C PHE A 64 -15.50 8.19 -5.54
N ILE A 65 -16.19 7.06 -5.55
CA ILE A 65 -16.47 6.25 -6.75
C ILE A 65 -17.90 6.56 -7.21
N LYS A 66 -18.03 7.04 -8.45
CA LYS A 66 -19.31 7.40 -9.07
C LYS A 66 -20.04 6.16 -9.61
#